data_AF-A0A919F1S0-F1
#
_entry.id   AF-A0A919F1S0-F1
#
_cell.length_a   1.000
_cell.length_b   1.000
_cell.length_c   1.000
_cell.angle_alpha   90.00
_cell.angle_beta   90.00
_cell.angle_gamma   90.00
#
_symmetry.space_group_name_H-M   'P 1'
#
loop_
_entity.id
_entity.type
_entity.pdbx_description
1 polymer ?
#
loop_
_entity_poly.entity_id
_entity_poly.type
_entity_poly.pdbx_seq_one_letter_code
_entity_poly.pdbx_strand_id
1 'polypeptide(L)'
;MEQLHQLVVRYGGCEQQPVRFRPETWRLRLAPHRAEHVLDIGVSTSHGAKGDRLIDRGDLARLRDRVGDDPDGLRDLFVAVMIWGSGTTNGRGPRYTEAALSDPRMPTVLRTTRAAVRAGDLSGAYGKFRLRGVGRSFFTKWFATVDDRDAAQERALILDARVFRSLNALGWSSWETAGTRHWPTRYATYVTVMHGWAASTGVGADWLEWLLFHLDGHVDARVDPA
;
A
#
# COMPACT_ATOMS: atom_id res chain seq x y z
N MET A 1 -22.74 -6.82 6.08
CA MET A 1 -21.89 -7.41 7.14
C MET A 1 -21.84 -8.94 7.05
N GLU A 2 -22.96 -9.64 6.89
CA GLU A 2 -22.97 -11.11 6.77
C GLU A 2 -22.09 -11.66 5.64
N GLN A 3 -22.16 -11.08 4.44
CA GLN A 3 -21.31 -11.45 3.31
C GLN A 3 -19.81 -11.29 3.61
N LEU A 4 -19.43 -10.21 4.32
CA LEU A 4 -18.04 -9.99 4.73
C LEU A 4 -17.58 -11.09 5.69
N HIS A 5 -18.42 -11.47 6.65
CA HIS A 5 -18.10 -12.54 7.59
C HIS A 5 -17.86 -13.89 6.87
N GLN A 6 -18.70 -14.22 5.88
CA GLN A 6 -18.52 -15.42 5.06
C GLN A 6 -17.20 -15.42 4.29
N LEU A 7 -16.80 -14.26 3.74
CA LEU A 7 -15.52 -14.11 3.05
C LEU A 7 -14.34 -14.28 4.03
N VAL A 8 -14.43 -13.69 5.23
CA VAL A 8 -13.39 -13.85 6.27
C VAL A 8 -13.18 -15.32 6.62
N VAL A 9 -14.27 -16.06 6.87
CA VAL A 9 -14.21 -17.49 7.18
C VAL A 9 -13.58 -18.28 6.03
N ARG A 10 -13.97 -18.01 4.79
CA ARG A 10 -13.48 -18.74 3.61
C ARG A 10 -11.98 -18.56 3.38
N TYR A 11 -11.48 -17.34 3.56
CA TYR A 11 -10.10 -16.98 3.23
C TYR A 11 -9.17 -16.93 4.44
N GLY A 12 -9.63 -17.29 5.65
CA GLY A 12 -8.88 -17.12 6.90
C GLY A 12 -7.50 -17.79 6.95
N GLY A 13 -7.26 -18.81 6.13
CA GLY A 13 -5.94 -19.45 6.00
C GLY A 13 -5.02 -18.84 4.93
N CYS A 14 -5.46 -17.81 4.24
CA CYS A 14 -4.72 -17.19 3.15
C CYS A 14 -3.96 -15.94 3.62
N GLU A 15 -2.82 -15.68 2.99
CA GLU A 15 -1.95 -14.56 3.31
C GLU A 15 -1.35 -13.91 2.05
N GLN A 16 -0.87 -12.68 2.19
CA GLN A 16 -0.19 -11.98 1.12
C GLN A 16 1.16 -12.61 0.82
N GLN A 17 1.28 -13.23 -0.36
CA GLN A 17 2.56 -13.72 -0.85
C GLN A 17 3.52 -12.57 -1.19
N PRO A 18 4.85 -12.77 -1.03
CA PRO A 18 5.84 -11.78 -1.44
C PRO A 18 5.69 -11.36 -2.90
N VAL A 19 5.93 -10.08 -3.17
CA VAL A 19 5.80 -9.52 -4.52
C VAL A 19 7.10 -9.70 -5.27
N ARG A 20 7.02 -10.30 -6.45
CA ARG A 20 8.16 -10.41 -7.37
C ARG A 20 8.43 -9.08 -8.08
N PHE A 21 9.70 -8.71 -8.21
CA PHE A 21 10.15 -7.63 -9.08
C PHE A 21 11.45 -8.00 -9.81
N ARG A 22 11.74 -7.27 -10.90
CA ARG A 22 12.93 -7.49 -11.74
C ARG A 22 13.91 -6.32 -11.58
N PRO A 23 15.02 -6.45 -10.84
CA PRO A 23 15.95 -5.34 -10.61
C PRO A 23 16.38 -4.59 -11.90
N GLU A 24 16.63 -5.32 -12.99
CA GLU A 24 17.03 -4.75 -14.28
C GLU A 24 16.04 -3.71 -14.83
N THR A 25 14.74 -3.90 -14.64
CA THR A 25 13.72 -2.96 -15.16
C THR A 25 13.73 -1.62 -14.44
N TRP A 26 14.32 -1.56 -13.25
CA TRP A 26 14.40 -0.38 -12.41
C TRP A 26 15.75 0.32 -12.50
N ARG A 27 16.85 -0.44 -12.64
CA ARG A 27 18.22 0.07 -12.50
C ARG A 27 18.50 1.35 -13.31
N LEU A 28 18.17 1.35 -14.60
CA LEU A 28 18.42 2.51 -15.48
C LEU A 28 17.65 3.77 -15.06
N ARG A 29 16.52 3.61 -14.37
CA ARG A 29 15.66 4.70 -13.89
C ARG A 29 16.07 5.21 -12.52
N LEU A 30 16.71 4.37 -11.71
CA LEU A 30 17.14 4.72 -10.35
C LEU A 30 18.57 5.26 -10.30
N ALA A 31 19.46 4.82 -11.19
CA ALA A 31 20.86 5.22 -11.22
C ALA A 31 21.09 6.75 -11.29
N PRO A 32 20.36 7.54 -12.10
CA PRO A 32 20.51 9.00 -12.12
C PRO A 32 20.19 9.67 -10.77
N HIS A 33 19.45 8.97 -9.90
CA HIS A 33 19.02 9.45 -8.59
C HIS A 33 19.80 8.80 -7.43
N ARG A 34 20.82 7.98 -7.71
CA ARG A 34 21.61 7.25 -6.69
C ARG A 34 20.71 6.43 -5.74
N ALA A 35 19.77 5.70 -6.32
CA ALA A 35 18.77 4.89 -5.60
C ALA A 35 18.79 3.40 -6.02
N GLU A 36 19.78 2.99 -6.81
CA GLU A 36 19.94 1.63 -7.33
C GLU A 36 20.26 0.60 -6.24
N HIS A 37 20.85 1.02 -5.11
CA HIS A 37 21.09 0.15 -3.96
C HIS A 37 19.79 -0.36 -3.33
N VAL A 38 18.66 0.31 -3.55
CA VAL A 38 17.34 -0.16 -3.12
C VAL A 38 16.96 -1.47 -3.80
N LEU A 39 17.55 -1.79 -4.97
CA LEU A 39 17.33 -3.06 -5.66
C LEU A 39 17.89 -4.27 -4.92
N ASP A 40 18.70 -4.03 -3.88
CA ASP A 40 19.22 -5.08 -3.01
C ASP A 40 18.27 -5.47 -1.86
N ILE A 41 17.08 -4.88 -1.81
CA ILE A 41 16.04 -5.25 -0.85
C ILE A 41 15.41 -6.63 -1.16
N GLY A 42 14.89 -7.28 -0.12
CA GLY A 42 14.19 -8.55 -0.22
C GLY A 42 15.13 -9.72 -0.52
N VAL A 43 14.57 -10.86 -0.90
CA VAL A 43 15.33 -12.11 -1.13
C VAL A 43 15.44 -12.45 -2.61
N SER A 44 16.59 -13.00 -3.01
CA SER A 44 16.78 -13.49 -4.39
C SER A 44 15.98 -14.75 -4.63
N THR A 45 15.34 -14.88 -5.80
CA THR A 45 14.63 -16.11 -6.16
C THR A 45 15.60 -17.15 -6.71
N SER A 46 15.63 -18.34 -6.12
CA SER A 46 16.27 -19.52 -6.71
C SER A 46 15.45 -20.13 -7.85
N HIS A 47 14.14 -19.87 -7.87
CA HIS A 47 13.18 -20.37 -8.86
C HIS A 47 12.53 -19.19 -9.59
N GLY A 48 13.00 -18.87 -10.80
CA GLY A 48 12.56 -17.72 -11.58
C GLY A 48 13.50 -17.37 -12.73
N ALA A 49 13.22 -16.27 -13.44
CA ALA A 49 14.20 -15.71 -14.37
C ALA A 49 15.40 -15.23 -13.54
N LYS A 50 16.62 -15.57 -13.96
CA LYS A 50 17.87 -15.30 -13.22
C LYS A 50 17.93 -13.81 -12.83
N GLY A 51 17.97 -13.53 -11.52
CA GLY A 51 18.11 -12.17 -10.98
C GLY A 51 16.84 -11.51 -10.44
N ASP A 52 15.66 -12.14 -10.55
CA ASP A 52 14.44 -11.63 -9.91
C ASP A 52 14.50 -11.76 -8.38
N ARG A 53 13.76 -10.86 -7.71
CA ARG A 53 13.72 -10.77 -6.24
C ARG A 53 12.28 -10.72 -5.74
N LEU A 54 12.09 -11.14 -4.49
CA LEU A 54 10.83 -11.08 -3.75
C LEU A 54 10.94 -10.04 -2.64
N ILE A 55 9.93 -9.19 -2.52
CA ILE A 55 9.80 -8.18 -1.48
C ILE A 55 8.44 -8.32 -0.79
N ASP A 56 8.41 -8.34 0.54
CA ASP A 56 7.19 -8.38 1.33
C ASP A 56 7.02 -7.15 2.24
N ARG A 57 5.92 -7.11 3.01
CA ARG A 57 5.67 -6.01 3.97
C ARG A 57 6.67 -6.01 5.13
N GLY A 58 7.22 -7.16 5.50
CA GLY A 58 8.25 -7.29 6.53
C GLY A 58 9.57 -6.67 6.09
N ASP A 59 9.95 -6.80 4.82
CA ASP A 59 11.10 -6.10 4.23
C ASP A 59 10.93 -4.58 4.31
N LEU A 60 9.74 -4.08 3.99
CA LEU A 60 9.42 -2.65 4.08
C LEU A 60 9.47 -2.15 5.52
N ALA A 61 8.95 -2.91 6.48
CA ALA A 61 9.01 -2.58 7.90
C ALA A 61 10.46 -2.55 8.41
N ARG A 62 11.27 -3.56 8.09
CA ARG A 62 12.71 -3.58 8.43
C ARG A 62 13.47 -2.41 7.83
N LEU A 63 13.14 -2.03 6.58
CA LEU A 63 13.76 -0.86 5.96
C LEU A 63 13.31 0.44 6.65
N ARG A 64 12.01 0.61 6.93
CA ARG A 64 11.47 1.75 7.68
C ARG A 64 12.20 1.95 9.01
N ASP A 65 12.37 0.88 9.78
CA ASP A 65 12.99 0.93 11.09
C ASP A 65 14.48 1.32 10.99
N ARG A 66 15.16 0.85 9.95
CA ARG A 66 16.57 1.18 9.67
C ARG A 66 16.76 2.64 9.25
N VAL A 67 15.88 3.17 8.40
CA VAL A 67 16.03 4.54 7.86
C VAL A 67 15.64 5.63 8.85
N GLY A 68 14.72 5.33 9.77
CA GLY A 68 14.26 6.30 10.77
C GLY A 68 13.73 7.60 10.14
N ASP A 69 14.37 8.72 10.47
CA ASP A 69 14.04 10.07 10.00
C ASP A 69 15.01 10.60 8.93
N ASP A 70 15.96 9.78 8.45
CA ASP A 70 16.95 10.19 7.45
C ASP A 70 16.29 10.54 6.10
N PRO A 71 16.50 11.75 5.53
CA PRO A 71 15.85 12.15 4.29
C PRO A 71 16.15 11.24 3.09
N ASP A 72 17.39 10.78 2.94
CA ASP A 72 17.78 9.88 1.85
C ASP A 72 17.20 8.47 2.09
N GLY A 73 17.21 8.02 3.33
CA GLY A 73 16.53 6.79 3.75
C GLY A 73 15.02 6.81 3.53
N LEU A 74 14.32 7.94 3.73
CA LEU A 74 12.90 8.07 3.41
C LEU A 74 12.63 7.99 1.90
N ARG A 75 13.53 8.56 1.08
CA ARG A 75 13.48 8.40 -0.38
C ARG A 75 13.66 6.94 -0.77
N ASP A 76 14.63 6.25 -0.17
CA ASP A 76 14.91 4.85 -0.45
C ASP A 76 13.75 3.93 -0.03
N LEU A 77 13.16 4.19 1.14
CA LEU A 77 11.93 3.52 1.58
C LEU A 77 10.79 3.76 0.60
N PHE A 78 10.61 5.00 0.14
CA PHE A 78 9.59 5.31 -0.86
C PHE A 78 9.80 4.52 -2.16
N VAL A 79 11.04 4.42 -2.66
CA VAL A 79 11.38 3.60 -3.83
C VAL A 79 11.04 2.13 -3.59
N ALA A 80 11.37 1.57 -2.42
CA ALA A 80 11.03 0.21 -2.06
C ALA A 80 9.50 -0.03 -2.06
N VAL A 81 8.71 0.93 -1.56
CA VAL A 81 7.24 0.87 -1.62
C VAL A 81 6.74 0.89 -3.07
N MET A 82 7.36 1.69 -3.96
CA MET A 82 6.98 1.71 -5.37
C MET A 82 7.30 0.39 -6.07
N ILE A 83 8.45 -0.22 -5.77
CA ILE A 83 8.84 -1.54 -6.26
C ILE A 83 7.82 -2.59 -5.84
N TRP A 84 7.56 -2.68 -4.52
CA TRP A 84 6.56 -3.59 -3.95
C TRP A 84 5.16 -3.37 -4.54
N GLY A 85 4.73 -2.12 -4.68
CA GLY A 85 3.41 -1.78 -5.20
C GLY A 85 3.24 -2.02 -6.70
N SER A 86 4.33 -2.14 -7.47
CA SER A 86 4.29 -2.31 -8.92
C SER A 86 4.43 -3.78 -9.35
N GLY A 87 5.21 -4.55 -8.60
CA GLY A 87 5.56 -5.94 -8.95
C GLY A 87 6.11 -6.08 -10.38
N THR A 88 5.89 -7.23 -11.01
CA THR A 88 6.28 -7.48 -12.40
C THR A 88 5.21 -7.12 -13.44
N THR A 89 3.97 -6.90 -13.03
CA THR A 89 2.83 -6.69 -13.93
C THR A 89 2.66 -5.22 -14.33
N ASN A 90 3.14 -4.28 -13.51
CA ASN A 90 3.09 -2.86 -13.83
C ASN A 90 4.44 -2.36 -14.39
N GLY A 91 4.66 -2.57 -15.70
CA GLY A 91 5.86 -2.10 -16.40
C GLY A 91 6.04 -0.57 -16.39
N ARG A 92 5.06 0.21 -15.94
CA ARG A 92 5.15 1.68 -15.82
C ARG A 92 5.67 2.14 -14.46
N GLY A 93 5.73 1.25 -13.47
CA GLY A 93 6.22 1.53 -12.10
C GLY A 93 7.58 2.27 -12.08
N PRO A 94 8.61 1.78 -12.80
CA PRO A 94 9.90 2.46 -12.86
C PRO A 94 9.82 3.89 -13.38
N ARG A 95 9.05 4.14 -14.45
CA ARG A 95 8.87 5.46 -15.05
C ARG A 95 8.18 6.44 -14.10
N TYR A 96 7.15 6.01 -13.40
CA TYR A 96 6.45 6.88 -12.45
C TYR A 96 7.28 7.16 -11.19
N THR A 97 8.11 6.21 -10.79
CA THR A 97 9.04 6.39 -9.66
C THR A 97 10.14 7.38 -10.00
N GLU A 98 10.74 7.29 -11.19
CA GLU A 98 11.68 8.28 -11.72
C GLU A 98 11.07 9.69 -11.77
N ALA A 99 9.82 9.81 -12.23
CA ALA A 99 9.10 11.09 -12.23
C ALA A 99 8.94 11.67 -10.82
N ALA A 100 8.70 10.83 -9.81
CA ALA A 100 8.61 11.24 -8.42
C ALA A 100 9.98 11.64 -7.85
N LEU A 101 11.04 10.89 -8.15
CA LEU A 101 12.43 11.18 -7.75
C LEU A 101 12.95 12.48 -8.37
N SER A 102 12.40 12.86 -9.52
CA SER A 102 12.70 14.12 -10.21
C SER A 102 11.85 15.30 -9.70
N ASP A 103 10.95 15.09 -8.74
CA ASP A 103 10.13 16.15 -8.15
C ASP A 103 10.89 16.83 -7.01
N PRO A 104 11.22 18.13 -7.10
CA PRO A 104 11.98 18.83 -6.05
C PRO A 104 11.25 18.87 -4.70
N ARG A 105 9.93 18.60 -4.68
CA ARG A 105 9.13 18.57 -3.45
C ARG A 105 9.25 17.26 -2.68
N MET A 106 9.86 16.22 -3.26
CA MET A 106 9.91 14.87 -2.68
C MET A 106 10.37 14.84 -1.21
N PRO A 107 11.51 15.44 -0.82
CA PRO A 107 11.95 15.38 0.57
C PRO A 107 10.92 15.95 1.56
N THR A 108 10.34 17.10 1.22
CA THR A 108 9.32 17.75 2.05
C THR A 108 8.03 16.94 2.10
N VAL A 109 7.56 16.40 0.98
CA VAL A 109 6.32 15.60 0.94
C VAL A 109 6.47 14.33 1.75
N LEU A 110 7.56 13.58 1.59
CA LEU A 110 7.80 12.35 2.35
C LEU A 110 7.87 12.63 3.85
N ARG A 111 8.66 13.63 4.27
CA ARG A 111 8.79 14.01 5.68
C ARG A 111 7.46 14.44 6.30
N THR A 112 6.74 15.36 5.65
CA THR A 112 5.51 15.94 6.20
C THR A 112 4.35 14.94 6.24
N THR A 113 4.26 14.07 5.23
CA THR A 113 3.20 13.05 5.18
C THR A 113 3.49 11.90 6.14
N ARG A 114 4.75 11.48 6.32
CA ARG A 114 5.14 10.55 7.38
C ARG A 114 4.81 11.10 8.75
N ALA A 115 5.18 12.35 9.05
CA ALA A 115 4.87 12.98 10.33
C ALA A 115 3.35 13.04 10.59
N ALA A 116 2.56 13.41 9.58
CA ALA A 116 1.10 13.42 9.69
C ALA A 116 0.52 12.02 9.94
N VAL A 117 0.98 10.99 9.21
CA VAL A 117 0.55 9.60 9.42
C VAL A 117 0.88 9.12 10.83
N ARG A 118 2.10 9.35 11.33
CA ARG A 118 2.52 8.98 12.68
C ARG A 118 1.76 9.72 13.79
N ALA A 119 1.24 10.91 13.48
CA ALA A 119 0.35 11.66 14.37
C ALA A 119 -1.13 11.24 14.26
N GLY A 120 -1.48 10.31 13.36
CA GLY A 120 -2.85 9.92 13.08
C GLY A 120 -3.66 10.89 12.20
N ASP A 121 -3.03 11.95 11.68
CA ASP A 121 -3.63 12.91 10.76
C ASP A 121 -3.65 12.37 9.31
N LEU A 122 -4.44 11.32 9.08
CA LEU A 122 -4.54 10.67 7.76
C LEU A 122 -5.19 11.57 6.71
N SER A 123 -6.15 12.41 7.11
CA SER A 123 -6.77 13.40 6.22
C SER A 123 -5.74 14.46 5.80
N GLY A 124 -4.99 15.04 6.73
CA GLY A 124 -3.94 15.99 6.41
C GLY A 124 -2.80 15.37 5.59
N ALA A 125 -2.39 14.13 5.89
CA ALA A 125 -1.42 13.39 5.07
C ALA A 125 -1.91 13.26 3.61
N TYR A 126 -3.17 12.85 3.42
CA TYR A 126 -3.79 12.72 2.09
C TYR A 126 -3.85 14.07 1.35
N GLY A 127 -4.21 15.14 2.06
CA GLY A 127 -4.25 16.49 1.51
C GLY A 127 -2.88 16.96 1.02
N LYS A 128 -1.83 16.67 1.79
CA LYS A 128 -0.44 17.11 1.54
C LYS A 128 0.31 16.28 0.50
N PHE A 129 -0.01 14.99 0.31
CA PHE A 129 0.79 14.14 -0.56
C PHE A 129 0.60 14.48 -2.05
N ARG A 130 1.62 15.09 -2.67
CA ARG A 130 1.62 15.38 -4.11
C ARG A 130 3.03 15.20 -4.69
N LEU A 131 3.21 14.13 -5.47
CA LEU A 131 4.42 13.88 -6.25
C LEU A 131 4.06 13.50 -7.68
N ARG A 132 4.89 13.93 -8.64
CA ARG A 132 4.74 13.57 -10.06
C ARG A 132 4.71 12.04 -10.22
N GLY A 133 3.78 11.53 -11.02
CA GLY A 133 3.65 10.10 -11.30
C GLY A 133 3.00 9.26 -10.19
N VAL A 134 2.74 9.81 -9.00
CA VAL A 134 2.22 9.05 -7.85
C VAL A 134 0.72 9.28 -7.66
N GLY A 135 -0.07 8.27 -8.01
CA GLY A 135 -1.52 8.26 -7.76
C GLY A 135 -1.91 7.80 -6.36
N ARG A 136 -3.20 7.91 -6.05
CA ARG A 136 -3.80 7.50 -4.75
C ARG A 136 -3.42 6.11 -4.30
N SER A 137 -3.55 5.13 -5.19
CA SER A 137 -3.25 3.75 -4.88
C SER A 137 -1.80 3.54 -4.45
N PHE A 138 -0.86 4.40 -4.86
CA PHE A 138 0.55 4.29 -4.51
C PHE A 138 0.93 5.11 -3.27
N PHE A 139 0.42 6.34 -3.12
CA PHE A 139 0.75 7.10 -1.92
C PHE A 139 0.09 6.53 -0.66
N THR A 140 -1.04 5.83 -0.78
CA THR A 140 -1.63 5.11 0.37
C THR A 140 -0.81 3.89 0.77
N LYS A 141 -0.03 3.29 -0.15
CA LYS A 141 1.01 2.28 0.19
C LYS A 141 2.14 2.91 1.00
N TRP A 142 2.55 4.12 0.64
CA TRP A 142 3.50 4.90 1.44
C TRP A 142 2.95 5.15 2.84
N PHE A 143 1.69 5.60 2.98
CA PHE A 143 1.07 5.80 4.30
C PHE A 143 1.05 4.52 5.14
N ALA A 144 0.56 3.41 4.59
CA ALA A 144 0.54 2.13 5.29
C ALA A 144 1.93 1.63 5.69
N THR A 145 2.96 1.95 4.91
CA THR A 145 4.35 1.55 5.21
C THR A 145 4.95 2.40 6.33
N VAL A 146 4.75 3.72 6.32
CA VAL A 146 5.37 4.62 7.30
C VAL A 146 4.62 4.73 8.62
N ASP A 147 3.44 4.10 8.70
CA ASP A 147 2.68 4.02 9.94
C ASP A 147 3.30 2.99 10.89
N ASP A 148 4.00 3.48 11.90
CA ASP A 148 4.67 2.70 12.95
C ASP A 148 3.96 2.79 14.30
N ARG A 149 2.74 3.37 14.34
CA ARG A 149 1.92 3.46 15.55
C ARG A 149 1.55 2.08 16.08
N ASP A 150 0.99 1.95 17.28
CA ASP A 150 0.58 0.63 17.82
C ASP A 150 -0.48 -0.06 16.94
N ALA A 151 -0.53 -1.40 16.92
CA ALA A 151 -1.50 -2.17 16.13
C ALA A 151 -2.94 -2.05 16.66
N ALA A 152 -3.09 -1.66 17.93
CA ALA A 152 -4.37 -1.31 18.53
C ALA A 152 -4.90 0.06 18.06
N GLN A 153 -4.07 0.88 17.41
CA GLN A 153 -4.51 2.15 16.83
C GLN A 153 -5.01 1.96 15.39
N GLU A 154 -5.87 2.88 14.94
CA GLU A 154 -6.31 2.93 13.54
C GLU A 154 -5.16 3.38 12.62
N ARG A 155 -4.33 2.40 12.22
CA ARG A 155 -3.22 2.57 11.27
C ARG A 155 -3.72 2.82 9.85
N ALA A 156 -2.93 3.54 9.07
CA ALA A 156 -3.16 3.79 7.67
C ALA A 156 -3.29 2.48 6.88
N LEU A 157 -4.31 2.43 6.03
CA LEU A 157 -4.57 1.35 5.10
C LEU A 157 -4.42 1.83 3.65
N ILE A 158 -4.12 0.91 2.74
CA ILE A 158 -3.98 1.08 1.31
C ILE A 158 -5.37 1.16 0.68
N LEU A 159 -5.63 2.23 -0.06
CA LEU A 159 -6.86 2.39 -0.84
C LEU A 159 -6.56 2.22 -2.33
N ASP A 160 -6.30 0.97 -2.72
CA ASP A 160 -6.06 0.57 -4.10
C ASP A 160 -7.37 0.53 -4.91
N ALA A 161 -7.27 0.52 -6.25
CA ALA A 161 -8.44 0.37 -7.11
C ALA A 161 -9.12 -0.98 -6.90
N ARG A 162 -8.36 -2.05 -6.64
CA ARG A 162 -8.90 -3.39 -6.35
C ARG A 162 -9.70 -3.42 -5.05
N VAL A 163 -9.12 -2.84 -3.99
CA VAL A 163 -9.80 -2.66 -2.70
C VAL A 163 -11.09 -1.86 -2.90
N PHE A 164 -11.02 -0.75 -3.63
CA PHE A 164 -12.19 0.09 -3.90
C PHE A 164 -13.28 -0.65 -4.69
N ARG A 165 -12.93 -1.53 -5.64
CA ARG A 165 -13.90 -2.39 -6.33
C ARG A 165 -14.59 -3.36 -5.39
N SER A 166 -13.85 -4.04 -4.52
CA SER A 166 -14.42 -4.94 -3.52
C SER A 166 -15.33 -4.21 -2.53
N LEU A 167 -14.95 -3.02 -2.08
CA LEU A 167 -15.80 -2.19 -1.23
C LEU A 167 -17.12 -1.84 -1.92
N ASN A 168 -17.08 -1.38 -3.17
CA ASN A 168 -18.28 -1.06 -3.94
C ASN A 168 -19.16 -2.30 -4.17
N ALA A 169 -18.55 -3.46 -4.42
CA ALA A 169 -19.27 -4.71 -4.61
C ALA A 169 -19.97 -5.19 -3.32
N LEU A 170 -19.42 -4.85 -2.15
CA LEU A 170 -20.07 -5.03 -0.84
C LEU A 170 -21.14 -3.96 -0.54
N GLY A 171 -21.46 -3.08 -1.50
CA GLY A 171 -22.42 -1.99 -1.34
C GLY A 171 -21.89 -0.80 -0.54
N TRP A 172 -20.59 -0.71 -0.27
CA TRP A 172 -20.00 0.41 0.45
C TRP A 172 -19.65 1.58 -0.47
N SER A 173 -20.00 2.79 -0.04
CA SER A 173 -19.78 4.02 -0.80
C SER A 173 -19.05 5.07 0.03
N SER A 174 -17.78 5.30 -0.31
CA SER A 174 -16.91 6.24 0.43
C SER A 174 -17.49 7.64 0.66
N TRP A 175 -18.26 8.21 -0.27
CA TRP A 175 -18.76 9.58 -0.13
C TRP A 175 -20.07 9.65 0.65
N GLU A 176 -20.91 8.61 0.58
CA GLU A 176 -22.12 8.50 1.41
C GLU A 176 -21.72 8.29 2.87
N THR A 177 -20.80 7.34 3.11
CA THR A 177 -20.29 7.08 4.46
C THR A 177 -19.56 8.28 5.05
N ALA A 178 -18.79 9.02 4.25
CA ALA A 178 -18.09 10.21 4.73
C ALA A 178 -18.99 11.46 4.81
N GLY A 179 -20.19 11.43 4.23
CA GLY A 179 -21.07 12.61 4.08
C GLY A 179 -20.47 13.73 3.22
N THR A 180 -19.40 13.48 2.47
CA THR A 180 -18.69 14.49 1.69
C THR A 180 -17.99 13.91 0.47
N ARG A 181 -17.81 14.74 -0.57
CA ARG A 181 -17.01 14.42 -1.75
C ARG A 181 -15.50 14.66 -1.52
N HIS A 182 -15.12 15.32 -0.43
CA HIS A 182 -13.74 15.64 -0.09
C HIS A 182 -12.90 14.37 0.15
N TRP A 183 -11.98 14.08 -0.76
CA TRP A 183 -11.19 12.83 -0.75
C TRP A 183 -10.36 12.59 0.52
N PRO A 184 -9.68 13.59 1.11
CA PRO A 184 -8.98 13.40 2.39
C PRO A 184 -9.88 12.86 3.49
N THR A 185 -11.09 13.42 3.64
CA THR A 185 -12.08 12.95 4.62
C THR A 185 -12.53 11.53 4.29
N ARG A 186 -12.84 11.26 3.02
CA ARG A 186 -13.25 9.92 2.54
C ARG A 186 -12.20 8.84 2.82
N TYR A 187 -10.92 9.18 2.70
CA TYR A 187 -9.83 8.25 3.02
C TYR A 187 -9.73 7.96 4.52
N ALA A 188 -9.82 8.99 5.37
CA ALA A 188 -9.84 8.78 6.82
C ALA A 188 -11.06 7.94 7.25
N THR A 189 -12.25 8.23 6.71
CA THR A 189 -13.46 7.43 6.94
C THR A 189 -13.29 5.97 6.47
N TYR A 190 -12.66 5.75 5.32
CA TYR A 190 -12.34 4.39 4.85
C TYR A 190 -11.50 3.62 5.88
N VAL A 191 -10.46 4.24 6.43
CA VAL A 191 -9.58 3.61 7.41
C VAL A 191 -10.36 3.25 8.68
N THR A 192 -11.08 4.19 9.27
CA THR A 192 -11.91 3.95 10.47
C THR A 192 -12.94 2.83 10.24
N VAL A 193 -13.61 2.81 9.08
CA VAL A 193 -14.60 1.75 8.76
C VAL A 193 -13.93 0.38 8.65
N MET A 194 -12.79 0.29 7.98
CA MET A 194 -12.06 -0.97 7.84
C MET A 194 -11.59 -1.52 9.17
N HIS A 195 -11.09 -0.66 10.08
CA HIS A 195 -10.73 -1.06 11.44
C HIS A 195 -11.96 -1.55 12.22
N GLY A 196 -13.09 -0.85 12.14
CA GLY A 196 -14.34 -1.29 12.75
C GLY A 196 -14.82 -2.65 12.22
N TRP A 197 -14.73 -2.88 10.91
CA TRP A 197 -15.07 -4.17 10.31
C TRP A 197 -14.12 -5.27 10.74
N ALA A 198 -12.81 -5.01 10.74
CA ALA A 198 -11.79 -5.95 11.17
C ALA A 198 -12.01 -6.37 12.64
N ALA A 199 -12.27 -5.41 13.53
CA ALA A 199 -12.61 -5.68 14.92
C ALA A 199 -13.88 -6.54 15.06
N SER A 200 -14.95 -6.21 14.32
CA SER A 200 -16.21 -6.98 14.36
C SER A 200 -16.11 -8.39 13.78
N THR A 201 -15.08 -8.67 12.97
CA THR A 201 -14.87 -9.96 12.30
C THR A 201 -13.70 -10.75 12.91
N GLY A 202 -12.99 -10.19 13.89
CA GLY A 202 -11.90 -10.85 14.61
C GLY A 202 -10.61 -11.00 13.81
N VAL A 203 -10.35 -10.13 12.83
CA VAL A 203 -9.14 -10.16 11.99
C VAL A 203 -8.36 -8.84 12.06
N GLY A 204 -7.13 -8.86 11.57
CA GLY A 204 -6.33 -7.64 11.39
C GLY A 204 -6.88 -6.77 10.23
N ALA A 205 -6.84 -5.45 10.38
CA ALA A 205 -7.32 -4.53 9.35
C ALA A 205 -6.44 -4.53 8.08
N ASP A 206 -5.15 -4.79 8.23
CA ASP A 206 -4.19 -4.99 7.14
C ASP A 206 -4.46 -6.28 6.36
N TRP A 207 -4.82 -7.36 7.07
CA TRP A 207 -5.26 -8.60 6.46
C TRP A 207 -6.60 -8.42 5.74
N LEU A 208 -7.56 -7.70 6.35
CA LEU A 208 -8.85 -7.41 5.72
C LEU A 208 -8.68 -6.57 4.44
N GLU A 209 -7.81 -5.55 4.48
CA GLU A 209 -7.42 -4.78 3.30
C GLU A 209 -6.83 -5.69 2.20
N TRP A 210 -5.92 -6.58 2.57
CA TRP A 210 -5.35 -7.56 1.63
C TRP A 210 -6.42 -8.46 1.04
N LEU A 211 -7.36 -8.96 1.84
CA LEU A 211 -8.48 -9.77 1.36
C LEU A 211 -9.29 -8.99 0.31
N LEU A 212 -9.65 -7.73 0.58
CA LEU A 212 -10.37 -6.90 -0.39
C LEU A 212 -9.54 -6.62 -1.65
N PHE A 213 -8.22 -6.46 -1.52
CA PHE A 213 -7.33 -6.37 -2.68
C PHE A 213 -7.34 -7.67 -3.49
N HIS A 214 -7.28 -8.83 -2.82
CA HIS A 214 -7.28 -10.16 -3.44
C HIS A 214 -8.57 -10.42 -4.23
N LEU A 215 -9.73 -10.13 -3.63
CA LEU A 215 -11.05 -10.34 -4.21
C LEU A 215 -11.30 -9.50 -5.47
N ASP A 216 -10.75 -8.29 -5.54
CA ASP A 216 -10.84 -7.41 -6.72
C ASP A 216 -12.27 -7.16 -7.26
N GLY A 217 -13.26 -7.03 -6.37
CA GLY A 217 -14.67 -6.90 -6.74
C GLY A 217 -15.43 -8.22 -6.87
N HIS A 218 -14.75 -9.37 -6.83
CA HIS A 218 -15.38 -10.70 -6.85
C HIS A 218 -15.80 -11.15 -5.44
N VAL A 219 -16.84 -10.50 -4.91
CA VAL A 219 -17.35 -10.73 -3.54
C VAL A 219 -18.55 -11.69 -3.50
N ASP A 220 -19.13 -12.02 -4.66
CA ASP A 220 -20.26 -12.93 -4.76
C ASP A 220 -19.80 -14.38 -4.78
N ALA A 221 -20.18 -15.08 -3.74
CA ALA A 221 -20.10 -16.53 -3.67
C ALA A 221 -21.43 -17.13 -4.09
N ARG A 222 -21.78 -17.10 -5.38
CA ARG A 222 -22.70 -18.12 -5.89
C ARG A 222 -21.88 -19.35 -6.25
N VAL A 223 -22.16 -20.41 -5.49
CA VAL A 223 -21.76 -21.80 -5.75
C VAL A 223 -22.11 -22.13 -7.20
N ASP A 224 -21.14 -22.52 -8.01
CA ASP A 224 -21.42 -23.48 -9.08
C ASP A 224 -21.57 -24.85 -8.40
N PRO A 225 -22.75 -25.50 -8.48
CA PRO A 225 -22.88 -26.88 -8.07
C PRO A 225 -22.29 -27.78 -9.16
N ALA A 226 -21.25 -28.53 -8.77
CA ALA A 226 -20.67 -29.70 -9.43
C ALA A 226 -20.15 -29.54 -10.87
#